data_AF-A0A3B1D2I2-F1
#
_entry.id   AF-A0A3B1D2I2-F1
#
_cell.length_a   1.000
_cell.length_b   1.000
_cell.length_c   1.000
_cell.angle_alpha   90.00
_cell.angle_beta   90.00
_cell.angle_gamma   90.00
#
_symmetry.space_group_name_H-M   'P 1'
#
loop_
_entity.id
_entity.type
_entity.pdbx_description
1 polymer ?
#
loop_
_entity_poly.entity_id
_entity_poly.type
_entity_poly.pdbx_seq_one_letter_code
_entity_poly.pdbx_strand_id
1 'polypeptide(L)'
;MKRKYVRNIAAILLIGLILTSCFPGGGSSGPNDPSGFFMGIWHGWIAPISLIFGFFNPSISIYDVNNTGWWYDFGFYMAIISGFGGLSLLRKNKDNN
;
A
#
# COMPACT_ATOMS: atom_id res chain seq x y z
N MET A 1 18.59 17.60 -19.55
CA MET A 1 17.59 17.52 -18.45
C MET A 1 18.09 18.33 -17.26
N LYS A 2 17.28 19.22 -16.66
CA LYS A 2 17.76 20.01 -15.49
C LYS A 2 18.11 19.04 -14.35
N ARG A 3 19.27 19.21 -13.71
CA ARG A 3 19.84 18.35 -12.65
C ARG A 3 18.85 18.02 -11.51
N LYS A 4 17.89 18.92 -11.25
CA LYS A 4 16.75 18.73 -10.34
C LYS A 4 15.79 17.60 -10.74
N TYR A 5 15.51 17.40 -12.03
CA TYR A 5 14.62 16.34 -12.51
C TYR A 5 15.28 14.97 -12.42
N VAL A 6 16.59 14.89 -12.69
CA VAL A 6 17.35 13.64 -12.55
C VAL A 6 17.37 13.18 -11.09
N ARG A 7 17.59 14.11 -10.13
CA ARG A 7 17.50 13.82 -8.70
C ARG A 7 16.10 13.32 -8.29
N ASN A 8 15.05 13.98 -8.74
CA ASN A 8 13.67 13.61 -8.38
C ASN A 8 13.29 12.25 -8.98
N ILE A 9 13.68 11.98 -10.23
CA ILE A 9 13.46 10.67 -10.88
C ILE A 9 14.22 9.57 -10.16
N ALA A 10 15.48 9.80 -9.79
CA ALA A 10 16.28 8.84 -9.03
C ALA A 10 15.66 8.56 -7.64
N ALA A 11 15.12 9.57 -6.96
CA ALA A 11 14.43 9.39 -5.68
C ALA A 11 13.13 8.58 -5.84
N ILE A 12 12.34 8.84 -6.87
CA ILE A 12 11.11 8.07 -7.18
C ILE A 12 11.45 6.61 -7.52
N LEU A 13 12.50 6.38 -8.30
CA LEU A 13 12.98 5.03 -8.64
C LEU A 13 13.50 4.28 -7.42
N LEU A 14 14.28 4.94 -6.55
CA LEU A 14 14.80 4.35 -5.32
C LEU A 14 13.66 3.99 -4.35
N ILE A 15 12.68 4.89 -4.19
CA ILE A 15 11.46 4.61 -3.43
C ILE A 15 10.74 3.42 -4.05
N GLY A 16 10.48 3.42 -5.36
CA GLY A 16 9.84 2.30 -6.05
C GLY A 16 10.55 0.96 -5.83
N LEU A 17 11.89 0.95 -5.81
CA LEU A 17 12.70 -0.27 -5.59
C LEU A 17 12.59 -0.82 -4.16
N ILE A 18 12.42 0.05 -3.16
CA ILE A 18 12.24 -0.35 -1.76
C ILE A 18 10.83 -0.89 -1.54
N LEU A 19 9.84 -0.39 -2.28
CA LEU A 19 8.44 -0.80 -2.13
C LEU A 19 8.14 -2.17 -2.78
N THR A 20 9.02 -2.71 -3.62
CA THR A 20 8.82 -4.03 -4.26
C THR A 20 9.19 -5.22 -3.37
N SER A 21 9.87 -5.02 -2.24
CA SER A 21 10.29 -6.12 -1.35
C SER A 21 9.20 -6.59 -0.36
N CYS A 22 8.03 -5.94 -0.37
CA CYS A 22 6.92 -6.25 0.53
C CYS A 22 5.63 -6.39 -0.30
N PHE A 23 5.60 -7.42 -1.15
CA PHE A 23 4.42 -7.78 -1.93
C PHE A 23 3.72 -8.98 -1.27
N PRO A 24 2.39 -8.91 -1.02
CA PRO A 24 1.64 -10.02 -0.46
C PRO A 24 1.73 -11.25 -1.40
N GLY A 25 2.09 -12.41 -0.84
CA GLY A 25 2.31 -13.65 -1.59
C GLY A 25 3.78 -13.93 -2.01
N GLY A 26 4.70 -12.98 -1.80
CA GLY A 26 6.12 -13.13 -2.16
C GLY A 26 7.00 -13.90 -1.16
N GLY A 27 6.42 -14.44 -0.08
CA GLY A 27 7.15 -15.20 0.95
C GLY A 27 7.78 -14.37 2.06
N SER A 28 7.46 -13.07 2.18
CA SER A 28 7.94 -12.21 3.29
C SER A 28 7.33 -12.59 4.64
N SER A 29 6.11 -13.16 4.64
CA SER A 29 5.39 -13.55 5.85
C SER A 29 5.29 -15.07 5.92
N GLY A 30 6.27 -15.69 6.57
CA GLY A 30 6.27 -17.11 6.89
C GLY A 30 5.44 -17.40 8.16
N PRO A 31 5.09 -18.66 8.46
CA PRO A 31 4.22 -19.05 9.58
C PRO A 31 4.61 -18.48 10.95
N ASN A 32 5.91 -18.17 11.13
CA ASN A 32 6.47 -17.63 12.37
C ASN A 32 6.44 -16.10 12.47
N ASP A 33 6.09 -15.39 11.39
CA ASP A 33 6.00 -13.92 11.37
C ASP A 33 4.82 -13.46 10.48
N PRO A 34 3.58 -13.53 11.00
CA PRO A 34 2.39 -13.16 10.25
C PRO A 34 2.30 -11.65 10.03
N SER A 35 1.79 -11.26 8.85
CA SER A 35 1.50 -9.87 8.52
C SER A 35 0.50 -9.24 9.50
N GLY A 36 0.96 -8.23 10.24
CA GLY A 36 0.18 -7.49 11.24
C GLY A 36 -0.55 -6.25 10.71
N PHE A 37 -1.00 -5.38 11.62
CA PHE A 37 -1.76 -4.15 11.31
C PHE A 37 -1.06 -3.24 10.29
N PHE A 38 0.24 -2.95 10.48
CA PHE A 38 0.98 -2.07 9.59
C PHE A 38 1.17 -2.66 8.19
N MET A 39 1.31 -3.99 8.09
CA MET A 39 1.33 -4.69 6.80
C MET A 39 -0.04 -4.64 6.13
N GLY A 40 -1.13 -4.72 6.91
CA GLY A 40 -2.48 -4.47 6.41
C GLY A 40 -2.59 -3.11 5.72
N ILE A 41 -2.13 -2.03 6.37
CA ILE A 41 -2.14 -0.68 5.78
C ILE A 41 -1.33 -0.66 4.48
N TRP A 42 -0.12 -1.21 4.51
CA TRP A 42 0.76 -1.25 3.36
C TRP A 42 0.12 -1.98 2.17
N HIS A 43 -0.37 -3.21 2.39
CA HIS A 43 -1.04 -4.04 1.40
C HIS A 43 -2.33 -3.39 0.87
N GLY A 44 -3.07 -2.69 1.73
CA GLY A 44 -4.27 -1.95 1.32
C GLY A 44 -3.97 -0.80 0.37
N TRP A 45 -2.85 -0.09 0.54
CA TRP A 45 -2.46 0.98 -0.37
C TRP A 45 -2.03 0.43 -1.74
N ILE A 46 -1.29 -0.68 -1.77
CA ILE A 46 -0.87 -1.32 -3.02
C ILE A 46 -1.93 -2.26 -3.62
N ALA A 47 -3.11 -2.41 -2.99
CA ALA A 47 -4.13 -3.37 -3.40
C ALA A 47 -4.53 -3.31 -4.89
N PRO A 48 -4.69 -2.14 -5.54
CA PRO A 48 -4.98 -2.10 -6.97
C PRO A 48 -3.84 -2.66 -7.84
N ILE A 49 -2.59 -2.44 -7.40
CA ILE A 49 -1.41 -2.98 -8.07
C ILE A 49 -1.36 -4.50 -7.88
N SER A 50 -1.61 -4.99 -6.66
CA SER A 50 -1.72 -6.43 -6.35
C SER A 50 -2.83 -7.11 -7.12
N LEU A 51 -3.96 -6.45 -7.33
CA LEU A 51 -5.06 -6.97 -8.14
C LEU A 51 -4.64 -7.14 -9.62
N ILE A 52 -3.92 -6.17 -10.19
CA ILE A 52 -3.43 -6.25 -11.58
C ILE A 52 -2.41 -7.37 -11.73
N PHE A 53 -1.44 -7.48 -10.81
CA PHE A 53 -0.43 -8.54 -10.88
C PHE A 53 -0.98 -9.93 -10.55
N GLY A 54 -1.96 -10.03 -9.65
CA GLY A 54 -2.66 -11.28 -9.33
C GLY A 54 -3.39 -11.88 -10.54
N PHE A 55 -3.74 -11.07 -11.54
CA PHE A 55 -4.27 -11.58 -12.80
C PHE A 55 -3.24 -12.39 -13.61
N PHE A 56 -1.97 -11.99 -13.56
CA PHE A 56 -0.89 -12.67 -14.29
C PHE A 56 -0.21 -13.76 -13.47
N ASN A 57 -0.21 -13.64 -12.15
CA ASN A 57 0.43 -14.59 -11.25
C ASN A 57 -0.52 -14.97 -10.10
N PRO A 58 -1.06 -16.21 -10.09
CA PRO A 58 -2.00 -16.65 -9.06
C PRO A 58 -1.36 -16.82 -7.68
N SER A 59 -0.03 -16.82 -7.57
CA SER A 59 0.66 -16.81 -6.26
C SER A 59 0.57 -15.45 -5.57
N ILE A 60 0.19 -14.41 -6.31
CA ILE A 60 0.02 -13.05 -5.79
C ILE A 60 -1.45 -12.84 -5.45
N SER A 61 -1.71 -12.50 -4.19
CA SER A 61 -3.04 -12.14 -3.69
C SER A 61 -3.02 -10.72 -3.15
N ILE A 62 -4.20 -10.10 -3.08
CA ILE A 62 -4.37 -8.80 -2.43
C ILE A 62 -4.15 -8.91 -0.92
N TYR A 63 -4.51 -10.06 -0.35
CA TYR A 63 -4.30 -10.40 1.04
C TYR A 63 -3.04 -11.25 1.18
N ASP A 64 -2.29 -10.99 2.25
CA ASP A 64 -1.30 -11.94 2.68
C ASP A 64 -1.97 -13.20 3.24
N VAL A 65 -1.47 -14.37 2.86
CA VAL A 65 -2.03 -15.66 3.29
C VAL A 65 -1.75 -15.89 4.76
N ASN A 66 -0.58 -15.44 5.25
CA ASN A 66 -0.23 -15.54 6.65
C ASN A 66 -0.35 -14.18 7.34
N ASN A 67 -1.54 -13.86 7.83
CA ASN A 67 -1.86 -12.59 8.49
C ASN A 67 -2.37 -12.81 9.93
N THR A 68 -2.38 -11.74 10.74
CA THR A 68 -2.88 -11.78 12.13
C THR A 68 -4.41 -11.69 12.24
N GLY A 69 -5.13 -11.72 11.12
CA GLY A 69 -6.59 -11.63 11.05
C GLY A 69 -7.11 -10.19 11.25
N TRP A 70 -7.88 -9.97 12.32
CA TRP A 70 -8.67 -8.76 12.51
C TRP A 70 -7.85 -7.46 12.44
N TRP A 71 -6.67 -7.44 13.07
CA TRP A 71 -5.81 -6.25 13.06
C TRP A 71 -5.24 -5.97 11.68
N TYR A 72 -4.90 -7.01 10.92
CA TYR A 72 -4.48 -6.86 9.54
C TYR A 72 -5.62 -6.28 8.69
N ASP A 73 -6.82 -6.86 8.77
CA ASP A 73 -7.99 -6.43 7.99
C ASP A 73 -8.39 -5.00 8.31
N PHE A 74 -8.34 -4.62 9.59
CA PHE A 74 -8.61 -3.25 10.03
C PHE A 74 -7.63 -2.25 9.41
N GLY A 75 -6.33 -2.56 9.41
CA GLY A 75 -5.30 -1.73 8.76
C GLY A 75 -5.50 -1.65 7.25
N PHE A 76 -5.79 -2.78 6.60
CA PHE A 76 -6.06 -2.86 5.17
C PHE A 76 -7.27 -2.01 4.77
N TYR A 77 -8.36 -2.11 5.50
CA TYR A 77 -9.57 -1.33 5.26
C TYR A 77 -9.32 0.17 5.47
N MET A 78 -8.59 0.53 6.53
CA MET A 78 -8.15 1.91 6.79
C MET A 78 -7.35 2.49 5.62
N ALA A 79 -6.45 1.70 5.01
CA ALA A 79 -5.69 2.14 3.85
C ALA A 79 -6.55 2.36 2.60
N ILE A 80 -7.57 1.52 2.36
CA ILE A 80 -8.51 1.73 1.24
C ILE A 80 -9.28 3.04 1.40
N ILE A 81 -9.86 3.28 2.59
CA ILE A 81 -10.71 4.46 2.82
C ILE A 81 -9.91 5.76 2.88
N SER A 82 -8.62 5.70 3.22
CA SER A 82 -7.77 6.89 3.36
C SER A 82 -6.83 7.14 2.18
N GLY A 83 -6.44 6.10 1.44
CA GLY A 83 -5.41 6.18 0.41
C GLY A 83 -5.88 6.68 -0.94
N PHE A 84 -7.07 6.28 -1.39
CA PHE A 84 -7.59 6.61 -2.73
C PHE A 84 -8.67 7.70 -2.75
N GLY A 85 -9.28 7.98 -1.60
CA GLY A 85 -10.11 9.16 -1.37
C GLY A 85 -9.51 9.92 -0.20
N GLY A 86 -8.81 11.02 -0.47
CA GLY A 86 -8.19 11.81 0.60
C GLY A 86 -9.17 12.07 1.72
N LEU A 87 -8.73 11.88 2.97
CA LEU A 87 -9.48 12.18 4.19
C LEU A 87 -9.99 13.63 4.12
N SER A 88 -11.19 13.83 3.56
CA SER A 88 -11.84 15.14 3.48
C SER A 88 -12.44 15.47 4.85
N LEU A 89 -11.60 15.49 5.88
CA LEU A 89 -11.97 15.84 7.25
C LEU A 89 -12.17 17.36 7.44
N LEU A 90 -11.88 18.16 6.40
CA LEU A 90 -12.00 19.60 6.46
C LEU A 90 -13.05 20.07 5.44
N ARG A 91 -14.31 20.10 5.87
CA ARG A 91 -15.31 20.96 5.23
C ARG A 91 -14.92 22.41 5.53
N LYS A 92 -14.22 23.06 4.60
CA LYS A 92 -13.97 24.51 4.68
C LYS A 92 -15.32 25.22 4.62
N ASN A 93 -15.77 25.79 5.73
CA ASN A 93 -16.93 26.67 5.72
C ASN A 93 -16.52 27.94 4.97
N LYS A 94 -17.29 28.31 3.96
CA LYS A 94 -17.03 29.48 3.13
C LYS A 94 -17.80 30.63 3.78
N ASP A 95 -17.12 31.40 4.62
CA ASP A 95 -17.68 32.64 5.13
C ASP A 95 -17.80 33.60 3.94
N ASN A 96 -19.04 33.86 3.52
CA ASN A 96 -19.35 34.82 2.49
C ASN A 96 -19.31 36.21 3.14
N ASN A 97 -18.29 36.99 2.80
CA ASN A 97 -18.22 38.43 3.05
C ASN A 97 -18.94 39.18 1.93
#